data_AF-A0A2A6KDR1-F1
#
_entry.id   AF-A0A2A6KDR1-F1
#
_cell.length_a   1.000
_cell.length_b   1.000
_cell.length_c   1.000
_cell.angle_alpha   90.00
_cell.angle_beta   90.00
_cell.angle_gamma   90.00
#
_symmetry.space_group_name_H-M   'P 1'
#
loop_
_entity.id
_entity.type
_entity.pdbx_description
1 polymer ?
#
loop_
_entity_poly.entity_id
_entity_poly.type
_entity_poly.pdbx_seq_one_letter_code
_entity_poly.pdbx_strand_id
1 'polypeptide(L)'
;MATIKTDDVFSIASFDPSKFAESFRDFAEKGAQQSKDAYAKLKTAGEEAGKTLEATVQTAQAGSVELGLKAIDILRVNSENSLSHFEALLGVKSAAEFFELQTSFIRKQAELTVEQAKSIQETTKQVAEKLAKPSKDAAEKAMASFKVA
;
A
#
# COMPACT_ATOMS: atom_id res chain seq x y z
N MET A 1 -64.83 12.28 51.94
CA MET A 1 -64.52 13.05 50.73
C MET A 1 -63.15 13.67 50.91
N ALA A 2 -62.12 13.15 50.21
CA ALA A 2 -60.77 13.70 50.25
C ALA A 2 -60.57 14.58 49.01
N THR A 3 -60.39 15.88 49.24
CA THR A 3 -60.06 16.87 48.20
C THR A 3 -58.60 16.72 47.80
N ILE A 4 -58.34 16.25 46.58
CA ILE A 4 -57.01 16.27 45.97
C ILE A 4 -56.73 17.71 45.52
N LYS A 5 -55.71 18.34 46.12
CA LYS A 5 -55.23 19.68 45.75
C LYS A 5 -54.74 19.66 44.30
N THR A 6 -55.32 20.55 43.50
CA THR A 6 -55.14 20.66 42.04
C THR A 6 -53.94 21.54 41.66
N ASP A 7 -53.09 21.92 42.62
CA ASP A 7 -52.06 22.95 42.41
C ASP A 7 -50.69 22.39 41.97
N ASP A 8 -50.42 21.09 42.10
CA ASP A 8 -49.11 20.50 41.75
C ASP A 8 -49.05 19.83 40.36
N VAL A 9 -50.18 19.69 39.67
CA VAL A 9 -50.23 18.99 38.36
C VAL A 9 -49.75 19.89 37.20
N PHE A 10 -49.72 21.21 37.39
CA PHE A 10 -49.30 22.16 36.36
C PHE A 10 -47.83 22.65 36.49
N SER A 11 -47.08 22.20 37.50
CA SER A 11 -45.66 22.55 37.67
C SER A 11 -44.69 21.70 36.84
N ILE A 12 -45.18 20.76 36.01
CA ILE A 12 -44.33 19.93 35.13
C ILE A 12 -43.83 20.68 33.89
N ALA A 13 -44.31 21.89 33.61
CA ALA A 13 -43.88 22.61 32.41
C ALA A 13 -43.85 24.12 32.60
N SER A 14 -42.89 24.64 33.37
CA SER A 14 -42.33 25.95 33.00
C SER A 14 -41.49 25.77 31.73
N PHE A 15 -42.17 25.57 30.60
CA PHE A 15 -41.58 25.62 29.27
C PHE A 15 -41.16 27.07 29.04
N ASP A 16 -39.89 27.39 29.34
CA ASP A 16 -39.31 28.68 29.04
C ASP A 16 -38.95 28.71 27.55
N PRO A 17 -39.75 29.38 26.70
CA PRO A 17 -39.56 29.33 25.25
C PRO A 17 -38.22 29.95 24.85
N SER A 18 -37.69 30.85 25.67
CA SER A 18 -36.41 31.54 25.49
C SER A 18 -35.23 30.58 25.66
N LYS A 19 -35.24 29.76 26.73
CA LYS A 19 -34.20 28.74 26.95
C LYS A 19 -34.26 27.61 25.94
N PHE A 20 -35.46 27.26 25.47
CA PHE A 20 -35.64 26.31 24.38
C PHE A 20 -35.08 26.86 23.07
N ALA A 21 -35.35 28.12 22.74
CA ALA A 21 -34.82 28.78 21.55
C ALA A 21 -33.28 28.92 21.59
N GLU A 22 -32.70 29.26 22.75
CA GLU A 22 -31.23 29.26 22.93
C GLU A 22 -30.64 27.86 22.78
N SER A 23 -31.25 26.84 23.39
CA SER A 23 -30.78 25.45 23.26
C SER A 23 -30.85 24.95 21.82
N PHE A 24 -31.90 25.32 21.07
CA PHE A 24 -32.04 25.00 19.66
C PHE A 24 -31.02 25.75 18.79
N ARG A 25 -30.73 27.01 19.13
CA ARG A 25 -29.71 27.82 18.46
C ARG A 25 -28.31 27.25 18.69
N ASP A 26 -27.96 26.92 19.93
CA ASP A 26 -26.69 26.26 20.30
C ASP A 26 -26.55 24.91 19.60
N PHE A 27 -27.62 24.12 19.54
CA PHE A 27 -27.65 22.85 18.82
C PHE A 27 -27.45 23.04 17.32
N ALA A 28 -28.10 24.04 16.71
CA ALA A 28 -27.95 24.35 15.29
C ALA A 28 -26.53 24.87 14.98
N GLU A 29 -25.95 25.70 15.86
CA GLU A 29 -24.61 26.26 15.69
C GLU A 29 -23.53 25.18 15.85
N LYS A 30 -23.65 24.32 16.88
CA LYS A 30 -22.79 23.13 17.04
C LYS A 30 -22.98 22.11 15.93
N GLY A 31 -24.22 21.85 15.52
CA GLY A 31 -24.54 20.91 14.43
C GLY A 31 -23.99 21.39 13.09
N ALA A 32 -24.11 22.69 12.80
CA ALA A 32 -23.51 23.30 11.61
C ALA A 32 -21.98 23.25 11.65
N GLN A 33 -21.37 23.53 12.80
CA GLN A 33 -19.91 23.45 12.96
C GLN A 33 -19.40 22.02 12.83
N GLN A 34 -20.04 21.05 13.51
CA GLN A 34 -19.72 19.63 13.40
C GLN A 34 -19.91 19.10 11.97
N SER A 35 -20.94 19.56 11.26
CA SER A 35 -21.18 19.18 9.87
C SER A 35 -20.09 19.74 8.94
N LYS A 36 -19.64 20.99 9.16
CA LYS A 36 -18.50 21.57 8.42
C LYS A 36 -17.20 20.82 8.70
N ASP A 37 -16.94 20.48 9.95
CA ASP A 37 -15.74 19.73 10.34
C ASP A 37 -15.79 18.30 9.78
N ALA A 38 -16.95 17.64 9.82
CA ALA A 38 -17.15 16.32 9.22
C ALA A 38 -16.99 16.36 7.70
N TYR A 39 -17.52 17.39 7.03
CA TYR A 39 -17.35 17.59 5.59
C TYR A 39 -15.88 17.86 5.23
N ALA A 40 -15.18 18.70 6.02
CA ALA A 40 -13.75 18.96 5.82
C ALA A 40 -12.92 17.67 5.99
N LYS A 41 -13.20 16.86 7.00
CA LYS A 41 -12.56 15.54 7.19
C LYS A 41 -12.85 14.59 6.03
N LEU A 42 -14.08 14.52 5.57
CA LEU A 42 -14.47 13.68 4.42
C LEU A 42 -13.76 14.12 3.14
N LYS A 43 -13.68 15.43 2.89
CA LYS A 43 -12.96 15.99 1.74
C LYS A 43 -11.47 15.62 1.79
N THR A 44 -10.82 15.83 2.93
CA THR A 44 -9.40 15.46 3.11
C THR A 44 -9.19 13.96 2.92
N ALA A 45 -10.05 13.12 3.51
CA ALA A 45 -9.97 11.67 3.34
C ALA A 45 -10.14 11.24 1.87
N GLY A 46 -11.03 11.91 1.12
CA GLY A 46 -11.21 11.68 -0.32
C GLY A 46 -9.99 12.08 -1.15
N GLU A 47 -9.39 13.24 -0.87
CA GLU A 47 -8.15 13.70 -1.53
C GLU A 47 -6.96 12.76 -1.21
N GLU A 48 -6.85 12.28 0.03
CA GLU A 48 -5.83 11.31 0.43
C GLU A 48 -6.02 9.97 -0.25
N ALA A 49 -7.24 9.43 -0.29
CA ALA A 49 -7.55 8.19 -0.99
C ALA A 49 -7.21 8.29 -2.49
N GLY A 50 -7.52 9.42 -3.14
CA GLY A 50 -7.16 9.69 -4.52
C GLY A 50 -5.64 9.67 -4.76
N LYS A 51 -4.88 10.36 -3.89
CA LYS A 51 -3.39 10.36 -3.96
C LYS A 51 -2.80 8.98 -3.73
N THR A 52 -3.34 8.21 -2.78
CA THR A 52 -2.91 6.82 -2.54
C THR A 52 -3.16 5.94 -3.76
N LEU A 53 -4.31 6.10 -4.44
CA LEU A 53 -4.61 5.37 -5.66
C LEU A 53 -3.65 5.71 -6.79
N GLU A 54 -3.40 7.00 -7.04
CA GLU A 54 -2.46 7.47 -8.05
C GLU A 54 -1.05 6.92 -7.79
N ALA A 55 -0.56 7.04 -6.54
CA ALA A 55 0.74 6.51 -6.14
C ALA A 55 0.83 4.98 -6.32
N THR A 56 -0.25 4.26 -6.04
CA THR A 56 -0.32 2.80 -6.24
C THR A 56 -0.22 2.45 -7.72
N VAL A 57 -0.92 3.16 -8.61
CA VAL A 57 -0.86 2.93 -10.06
C VAL A 57 0.54 3.20 -10.61
N GLN A 58 1.14 4.33 -10.24
CA GLN A 58 2.52 4.67 -10.63
C GLN A 58 3.52 3.60 -10.13
N THR A 59 3.35 3.14 -8.89
CA THR A 59 4.21 2.10 -8.30
C THR A 59 4.03 0.75 -8.99
N ALA A 60 2.80 0.39 -9.37
CA ALA A 60 2.52 -0.84 -10.13
C ALA A 60 3.15 -0.81 -11.53
N GLN A 61 3.10 0.35 -12.21
CA GLN A 61 3.79 0.54 -13.48
C GLN A 61 5.31 0.37 -13.32
N ALA A 62 5.91 1.04 -12.34
CA ALA A 62 7.34 0.93 -12.06
C ALA A 62 7.75 -0.52 -11.73
N GLY A 63 6.95 -1.22 -10.92
CA GLY A 63 7.19 -2.62 -10.59
C GLY A 63 7.15 -3.55 -11.82
N SER A 64 6.26 -3.27 -12.78
CA SER A 64 6.18 -4.03 -14.02
C SER A 64 7.42 -3.82 -14.91
N VAL A 65 7.93 -2.58 -14.98
CA VAL A 65 9.19 -2.28 -15.68
C VAL A 65 10.37 -2.98 -15.01
N GLU A 66 10.42 -2.99 -13.68
CA GLU A 66 11.49 -3.63 -12.90
C GLU A 66 11.53 -5.15 -13.13
N LEU A 67 10.37 -5.82 -13.14
CA LEU A 67 10.25 -7.23 -13.49
C LEU A 67 10.67 -7.50 -14.95
N GLY A 68 10.27 -6.62 -15.88
CA GLY A 68 10.66 -6.71 -17.28
C GLY A 68 12.18 -6.60 -17.48
N LEU A 69 12.82 -5.63 -16.81
CA LEU A 69 14.28 -5.49 -16.80
C LEU A 69 14.96 -6.73 -16.24
N LYS A 70 14.43 -7.31 -15.14
CA LYS A 70 14.96 -8.54 -14.57
C LYS A 70 14.91 -9.71 -15.55
N ALA A 71 13.84 -9.83 -16.32
CA ALA A 71 13.73 -10.85 -17.37
C ALA A 71 14.77 -10.64 -18.49
N ILE A 72 14.98 -9.39 -18.92
CA ILE A 72 16.01 -9.04 -19.91
C ILE A 72 17.41 -9.40 -19.41
N ASP A 73 17.72 -9.13 -18.14
CA ASP A 73 19.02 -9.48 -17.57
C ASP A 73 19.25 -10.99 -17.53
N ILE A 74 18.22 -11.79 -17.20
CA ILE A 74 18.30 -13.26 -17.26
C ILE A 74 18.61 -13.73 -18.68
N LEU A 75 17.93 -13.16 -19.68
CA LEU A 75 18.19 -13.49 -21.09
C LEU A 75 19.61 -13.13 -21.51
N ARG A 76 20.12 -11.97 -21.09
CA ARG A 76 21.49 -11.53 -21.36
C ARG A 76 22.50 -12.51 -20.77
N VAL A 77 22.40 -12.81 -19.47
CA VAL A 77 23.31 -13.72 -18.77
C VAL A 77 23.32 -15.11 -19.39
N ASN A 78 22.15 -15.65 -19.72
CA ASN A 78 22.05 -16.96 -20.37
C ASN A 78 22.70 -16.95 -21.77
N SER A 79 22.49 -15.89 -22.54
CA SER A 79 23.09 -15.74 -23.88
C SER A 79 24.62 -15.64 -23.79
N GLU A 80 25.14 -14.83 -22.88
CA GLU A 80 26.58 -14.70 -22.63
C GLU A 80 27.19 -16.04 -22.19
N ASN A 81 26.52 -16.78 -21.30
CA ASN A 81 27.01 -18.08 -20.87
C ASN A 81 27.02 -19.11 -22.01
N SER A 82 25.98 -19.15 -22.84
CA SER A 82 25.92 -20.02 -24.00
C SER A 82 26.97 -19.68 -25.06
N LEU A 83 27.18 -18.39 -25.35
CA LEU A 83 28.21 -17.94 -26.30
C LEU A 83 29.61 -18.26 -25.79
N SER A 84 29.89 -17.97 -24.52
CA SER A 84 31.18 -18.29 -23.90
C SER A 84 31.46 -19.80 -23.93
N HIS A 85 30.43 -20.62 -23.71
CA HIS A 85 30.56 -22.07 -23.79
C HIS A 85 30.84 -22.55 -25.22
N PHE A 86 30.15 -21.96 -26.22
CA PHE A 86 30.40 -22.25 -27.62
C PHE A 86 31.81 -21.86 -28.06
N GLU A 87 32.28 -20.68 -27.67
CA GLU A 87 33.67 -20.25 -27.92
C GLU A 87 34.68 -21.21 -27.31
N ALA A 88 34.45 -21.64 -26.07
CA ALA A 88 35.30 -22.62 -25.41
C ALA A 88 35.29 -23.99 -26.12
N LEU A 89 34.13 -24.43 -26.64
CA LEU A 89 34.00 -25.68 -27.40
C LEU A 89 34.87 -25.68 -28.68
N LEU A 90 34.97 -24.53 -29.36
CA LEU A 90 35.82 -24.39 -30.56
C LEU A 90 37.31 -24.53 -30.25
N GLY A 91 37.73 -24.27 -29.00
CA GLY A 91 39.11 -24.34 -28.55
C GLY A 91 39.57 -25.71 -28.04
N VAL A 92 38.66 -26.68 -27.90
CA VAL A 92 38.94 -28.00 -27.32
C VAL A 92 39.81 -28.84 -28.26
N LYS A 93 40.89 -29.44 -27.72
CA LYS A 93 41.87 -30.24 -28.46
C LYS A 93 41.90 -31.71 -28.05
N SER A 94 41.20 -32.08 -26.98
CA SER A 94 41.18 -33.45 -26.46
C SER A 94 39.84 -33.82 -25.83
N ALA A 95 39.58 -35.12 -25.70
CA ALA A 95 38.40 -35.62 -24.99
C ALA A 95 38.38 -35.21 -23.50
N ALA A 96 39.55 -35.14 -22.86
CA ALA A 96 39.66 -34.71 -21.46
C ALA A 96 39.22 -33.25 -21.30
N GLU A 97 39.71 -32.34 -22.16
CA GLU A 97 39.31 -30.93 -22.19
C GLU A 97 37.80 -30.77 -22.46
N PHE A 98 37.23 -31.59 -23.36
CA PHE A 98 35.80 -31.62 -23.61
C PHE A 98 34.99 -31.94 -22.34
N PHE A 99 35.34 -33.01 -21.62
CA PHE A 99 34.62 -33.42 -20.40
C PHE A 99 34.76 -32.40 -19.28
N GLU A 100 35.93 -31.78 -19.13
CA GLU A 100 36.15 -30.70 -18.18
C GLU A 100 35.26 -29.49 -18.51
N LEU A 101 35.18 -29.12 -19.79
CA LEU A 101 34.34 -28.02 -20.25
C LEU A 101 32.84 -28.29 -20.01
N GLN A 102 32.35 -29.50 -20.35
CA GLN A 102 30.95 -29.87 -20.10
C GLN A 102 30.62 -29.88 -18.60
N THR A 103 31.50 -30.44 -17.77
CA THR A 103 31.30 -30.49 -16.32
C THR A 103 31.26 -29.09 -15.73
N SER A 104 32.15 -28.21 -16.18
CA SER A 104 32.20 -26.81 -15.75
C SER A 104 30.96 -26.03 -16.19
N PHE A 105 30.48 -26.26 -17.40
CA PHE A 105 29.24 -25.66 -17.89
C PHE A 105 28.02 -26.08 -17.07
N ILE A 106 27.89 -27.38 -16.73
CA ILE A 106 26.79 -27.87 -15.88
C ILE A 106 26.85 -27.23 -14.48
N ARG A 107 28.04 -27.15 -13.87
CA ARG A 107 28.21 -26.49 -12.57
C ARG A 107 27.77 -25.03 -12.64
N LYS A 108 28.22 -24.31 -13.66
CA LYS A 108 27.86 -22.90 -13.87
C LYS A 108 26.36 -22.71 -14.12
N GLN A 109 25.71 -23.62 -14.85
CA GLN A 109 24.26 -23.61 -15.03
C GLN A 109 23.50 -23.80 -13.71
N ALA A 110 24.01 -24.65 -12.81
CA ALA A 110 23.42 -24.82 -11.49
C ALA A 110 23.56 -23.54 -10.64
N GLU A 111 24.74 -22.92 -10.63
CA GLU A 111 25.00 -21.66 -9.94
C GLU A 111 24.09 -20.54 -10.45
N LEU A 112 24.01 -20.37 -11.78
CA LEU A 112 23.15 -19.39 -12.43
C LEU A 112 21.67 -19.61 -12.09
N THR A 113 21.21 -20.86 -12.07
CA THR A 113 19.80 -21.16 -11.73
C THR A 113 19.47 -20.72 -10.31
N VAL A 114 20.35 -21.01 -9.34
CA VAL A 114 20.18 -20.61 -7.95
C VAL A 114 20.21 -19.09 -7.81
N GLU A 115 21.13 -18.42 -8.50
CA GLU A 115 21.26 -16.96 -8.47
C GLU A 115 20.06 -16.27 -9.11
N GLN A 116 19.59 -16.76 -10.26
CA GLN A 116 18.40 -16.25 -10.95
C GLN A 116 17.16 -16.41 -10.06
N ALA A 117 16.98 -17.57 -9.42
CA ALA A 117 15.86 -17.80 -8.50
C ALA A 117 15.88 -16.82 -7.31
N LYS A 118 17.04 -16.65 -6.66
CA LYS A 118 17.21 -15.68 -5.56
C LYS A 118 16.91 -14.26 -6.01
N SER A 119 17.40 -13.87 -7.17
CA SER A 119 17.22 -12.51 -7.66
C SER A 119 15.79 -12.22 -8.09
N ILE A 120 15.08 -13.18 -8.70
CA ILE A 120 13.63 -13.05 -8.98
C ILE A 120 12.84 -12.91 -7.67
N GLN A 121 13.15 -13.73 -6.66
CA GLN A 121 12.52 -13.63 -5.35
C GLN A 121 12.73 -12.25 -4.73
N GLU A 122 13.95 -11.74 -4.78
CA GLU A 122 14.30 -10.41 -4.26
C GLU A 122 13.55 -9.30 -5.00
N THR A 123 13.58 -9.28 -6.33
CA THR A 123 12.84 -8.30 -7.14
C THR A 123 11.34 -8.35 -6.85
N THR A 124 10.76 -9.55 -6.75
CA THR A 124 9.34 -9.71 -6.43
C THR A 124 9.01 -9.16 -5.04
N LYS A 125 9.85 -9.43 -4.04
CA LYS A 125 9.70 -8.89 -2.69
C LYS A 125 9.77 -7.37 -2.69
N GLN A 126 10.74 -6.79 -3.39
CA GLN A 126 10.89 -5.33 -3.49
C GLN A 126 9.69 -4.69 -4.17
N VAL A 127 9.17 -5.27 -5.26
CA VAL A 127 7.96 -4.79 -5.94
C VAL A 127 6.74 -4.85 -5.00
N ALA A 128 6.56 -5.96 -4.27
CA ALA A 128 5.48 -6.11 -3.31
C ALA A 128 5.58 -5.09 -2.15
N GLU A 129 6.78 -4.84 -1.63
CA GLU A 129 7.03 -3.83 -0.59
C GLU A 129 6.73 -2.41 -1.08
N LYS A 130 7.16 -2.08 -2.30
CA LYS A 130 6.86 -0.79 -2.94
C LYS A 130 5.35 -0.61 -3.09
N LEU A 131 4.62 -1.63 -3.57
CA LEU A 131 3.16 -1.60 -3.71
C LEU A 131 2.42 -1.44 -2.38
N ALA A 132 2.94 -2.00 -1.30
CA ALA A 132 2.34 -1.88 0.04
C ALA A 132 2.66 -0.55 0.74
N LYS A 133 3.61 0.24 0.22
CA LYS A 133 4.06 1.47 0.89
C LYS A 133 2.99 2.59 0.91
N PRO A 134 2.31 2.93 -0.20
CA PRO A 134 1.29 3.99 -0.20
C PRO A 134 0.13 3.74 0.78
N SER A 135 -0.26 2.49 0.97
CA SER A 135 -1.32 2.11 1.91
C SER A 135 -0.86 2.15 3.37
N LYS A 136 0.38 1.72 3.65
CA LYS A 136 0.99 1.88 4.98
C LYS A 136 1.12 3.35 5.37
N ASP A 137 1.62 4.19 4.46
CA ASP A 137 1.78 5.63 4.70
C ASP A 137 0.42 6.31 4.96
N ALA A 138 -0.63 5.91 4.25
CA ALA A 138 -1.99 6.40 4.48
C ALA A 138 -2.55 5.95 5.84
N ALA A 139 -2.33 4.68 6.23
CA ALA A 139 -2.75 4.16 7.53
C ALA A 139 -2.04 4.86 8.69
N GLU A 140 -0.73 5.11 8.58
CA GLU A 140 0.04 5.84 9.59
C GLU A 140 -0.47 7.28 9.75
N LYS A 141 -0.81 7.98 8.65
CA LYS A 141 -1.42 9.31 8.69
C LYS A 141 -2.80 9.31 9.34
N ALA A 142 -3.64 8.32 9.02
CA ALA A 142 -4.95 8.17 9.65
C ALA A 142 -4.82 7.93 11.16
N MET A 143 -3.89 7.08 11.60
CA MET A 143 -3.63 6.87 13.03
C MET A 143 -3.09 8.12 13.73
N ALA A 144 -2.19 8.87 13.08
CA ALA A 144 -1.65 10.11 13.62
C ALA A 144 -2.73 11.18 13.80
N SER A 145 -3.63 11.35 12.82
CA SER A 145 -4.74 12.31 12.91
C SER A 145 -5.76 11.95 14.00
N PHE A 146 -5.94 10.67 14.33
CA PHE A 146 -6.76 10.23 15.45
C PHE A 146 -6.11 10.44 16.83
N LYS A 147 -4.77 10.46 16.92
CA LYS A 147 -4.05 10.65 18.18
C LYS A 147 -3.91 12.13 18.59
N VAL A 148 -4.12 13.04 17.63
CA VAL A 148 -4.07 14.50 17.83
C VAL A 148 -5.48 15.08 18.08
N ALA A 149 -6.54 14.30 17.87
CA ALA A 149 -7.94 14.68 18.09
C ALA A 149 -8.44 14.35 19.51
#